data_AF-A0A536D6U0-F1
#
_entry.id   AF-A0A536D6U0-F1
#
_cell.length_a   1.000
_cell.length_b   1.000
_cell.length_c   1.000
_cell.angle_alpha   90.00
_cell.angle_beta   90.00
_cell.angle_gamma   90.00
#
_symmetry.space_group_name_H-M   'P 1'
#
loop_
_entity.id
_entity.type
_entity.pdbx_description
1 polymer ?
#
loop_
_entity_poly.entity_id
_entity_poly.type
_entity_poly.pdbx_seq_one_letter_code
_entity_poly.pdbx_strand_id
1 'polypeptide(L)'
;MMFLLLAADEPLRHVAPDLSYTWAQALNDLGQISAIATLTGFMLFAIVAELVLPRSRGAGVVAMVAVTGFAYSLGTAAYRWINGLGGPAYHGYATGDSFALFFEILFAILGILTVAISHPYLLKRGLREGEFHILIMAAVIGMMVLGSATSLVTVFLGLELFSIALYIACGFIRADSRSQEAAAKYLLVGGFASAFVLYGMALVYGASGTTLIPDIAT
;
A
#
# COMPACT_ATOMS: atom_id res chain seq x y z
N MET A 1 55.74 14.58 -0.10
CA MET A 1 55.31 13.43 0.73
C MET A 1 55.02 13.85 2.19
N MET A 2 54.51 15.06 2.43
CA MET A 2 54.11 15.54 3.77
C MET A 2 52.71 16.18 3.76
N PHE A 3 52.15 16.46 2.58
CA PHE A 3 50.80 17.01 2.40
C PHE A 3 49.70 15.92 2.33
N LEU A 4 50.08 14.64 2.26
CA LEU A 4 49.16 13.49 2.16
C LEU A 4 48.89 12.85 3.54
N LEU A 5 49.61 13.29 4.59
CA LEU A 5 49.46 12.78 5.97
C LEU A 5 48.58 13.68 6.86
N LEU A 6 48.17 14.88 6.38
CA LEU A 6 47.39 15.83 7.18
C LEU A 6 45.86 15.75 6.96
N ALA A 7 45.40 14.87 6.06
CA ALA A 7 43.98 14.67 5.76
C ALA A 7 43.41 13.38 6.38
N ALA A 8 44.18 12.67 7.23
CA ALA A 8 43.82 11.37 7.78
C ALA A 8 43.22 11.44 9.20
N ASP A 9 42.99 12.64 9.75
CA ASP A 9 42.62 12.84 11.16
C ASP A 9 41.29 13.59 11.38
N GLU A 10 40.45 13.69 10.34
CA GLU A 10 39.03 13.94 10.58
C GLU A 10 38.40 12.60 10.95
N PRO A 11 37.99 12.37 12.22
CA PRO A 11 37.18 11.21 12.52
C PRO A 11 35.93 11.35 11.64
N LEU A 12 35.77 10.45 10.68
CA LEU A 12 34.50 10.17 10.03
C LEU A 12 33.52 9.85 11.16
N ARG A 13 32.92 10.90 11.74
CA ARG A 13 31.65 10.82 12.44
C ARG A 13 30.67 10.45 11.34
N HIS A 14 30.65 9.17 11.00
CA HIS A 14 29.41 8.49 10.73
C HIS A 14 28.56 8.79 11.97
N VAL A 15 27.85 9.91 11.93
CA VAL A 15 26.68 10.12 12.77
C VAL A 15 25.83 8.93 12.37
N ALA A 16 25.91 7.85 13.14
CA ALA A 16 25.01 6.74 12.97
C ALA A 16 23.63 7.41 12.97
N PRO A 17 22.82 7.24 11.91
CA PRO A 17 21.49 7.82 11.92
C PRO A 17 20.86 7.37 13.23
N ASP A 18 20.33 8.31 14.01
CA ASP A 18 19.75 8.00 15.31
C ASP A 18 18.67 6.94 15.09
N LEU A 19 19.03 5.67 15.32
CA LEU A 19 18.13 4.51 15.22
C LEU A 19 17.12 4.51 16.37
N SER A 20 17.14 5.55 17.23
CA SER A 20 16.18 5.76 18.29
C SER A 20 14.83 6.15 17.70
N TYR A 21 14.05 5.15 17.34
CA TYR A 21 12.65 5.33 16.97
C TYR A 21 11.80 5.30 18.24
N THR A 22 11.30 6.48 18.65
CA THR A 22 10.54 6.62 19.89
C THR A 22 9.06 6.27 19.66
N TRP A 23 8.38 5.70 20.66
CA TRP A 23 6.94 5.40 20.60
C TRP A 23 6.08 6.63 20.22
N ALA A 24 6.45 7.82 20.69
CA ALA A 24 5.78 9.06 20.32
C ALA A 24 5.91 9.39 18.82
N GLN A 25 7.08 9.15 18.24
CA GLN A 25 7.33 9.33 16.81
C GLN A 25 6.56 8.30 16.00
N ALA A 26 6.54 7.04 16.45
CA ALA A 26 5.75 5.97 15.84
C ALA A 26 4.27 6.33 15.71
N LEU A 27 3.67 6.89 16.77
CA LEU A 27 2.28 7.29 16.78
C LEU A 27 2.02 8.52 15.88
N ASN A 28 2.98 9.44 15.78
CA ASN A 28 2.87 10.59 14.87
C ASN A 28 2.94 10.15 13.41
N ASP A 29 3.93 9.32 13.07
CA ASP A 29 4.10 8.74 11.73
C ASP A 29 2.88 7.92 11.32
N LEU A 30 2.28 7.16 12.25
CA LEU A 30 1.03 6.45 12.00
C LEU A 30 -0.14 7.40 11.71
N GLY A 31 -0.18 8.55 12.38
CA GLY A 31 -1.12 9.64 12.07
C GLY A 31 -0.95 10.17 10.64
N GLN A 32 0.29 10.24 10.15
CA GLN A 32 0.61 10.68 8.79
C GLN A 32 0.18 9.69 7.69
N ILE A 33 -0.12 8.45 8.03
CA ILE A 33 -0.66 7.43 7.11
C ILE A 33 -2.00 6.87 7.62
N SER A 34 -2.75 7.68 8.37
CA SER A 34 -3.97 7.25 9.07
C SER A 34 -5.03 6.63 8.16
N ALA A 35 -5.18 7.10 6.91
CA ALA A 35 -6.11 6.50 5.95
C ALA A 35 -5.73 5.05 5.62
N ILE A 36 -4.44 4.82 5.32
CA ILE A 36 -3.88 3.50 5.03
C ILE A 36 -3.99 2.59 6.27
N ALA A 37 -3.61 3.11 7.44
CA ALA A 37 -3.62 2.36 8.70
C ALA A 37 -5.03 1.94 9.11
N THR A 38 -6.00 2.83 9.00
CA THR A 38 -7.40 2.53 9.34
C THR A 38 -7.99 1.51 8.39
N LEU A 39 -7.82 1.69 7.08
CA LEU A 39 -8.29 0.72 6.08
C LEU A 39 -7.67 -0.67 6.30
N THR A 40 -6.38 -0.72 6.61
CA THR A 40 -5.67 -1.96 6.96
C THR A 40 -6.27 -2.62 8.20
N GLY A 41 -6.57 -1.84 9.25
CA GLY A 41 -7.25 -2.34 10.44
C GLY A 41 -8.62 -2.95 10.14
N PHE A 42 -9.42 -2.29 9.31
CA PHE A 42 -10.70 -2.82 8.84
C PHE A 42 -10.55 -4.06 7.97
N MET A 43 -9.51 -4.14 7.13
CA MET A 43 -9.22 -5.33 6.32
C MET A 43 -8.86 -6.53 7.22
N LEU A 44 -8.00 -6.33 8.22
CA LEU A 44 -7.65 -7.38 9.18
C LEU A 44 -8.88 -7.84 9.98
N PHE A 45 -9.73 -6.89 10.40
CA PHE A 45 -11.00 -7.20 11.03
C PHE A 45 -11.93 -8.00 10.11
N ALA A 46 -12.01 -7.65 8.82
CA ALA A 46 -12.79 -8.38 7.82
C ALA A 46 -12.30 -9.83 7.67
N ILE A 47 -10.98 -10.06 7.63
CA ILE A 47 -10.38 -11.40 7.58
C ILE A 47 -10.80 -12.23 8.80
N VAL A 48 -10.69 -11.66 10.01
CA VAL A 48 -11.09 -12.37 11.24
C VAL A 48 -12.60 -12.61 11.28
N ALA A 49 -13.41 -11.62 10.88
CA ALA A 49 -14.86 -11.73 10.84
C ALA A 49 -15.30 -12.84 9.86
N GLU A 50 -14.70 -12.94 8.68
CA GLU A 50 -15.00 -14.01 7.73
C GLU A 50 -14.58 -15.39 8.24
N LEU A 51 -13.47 -15.47 8.99
CA LEU A 51 -13.00 -16.72 9.58
C LEU A 51 -13.92 -17.24 10.69
N VAL A 52 -14.50 -16.34 11.49
CA VAL A 52 -15.34 -16.70 12.65
C VAL A 52 -16.81 -16.90 12.27
N LEU A 53 -17.33 -16.18 11.26
CA LEU A 53 -18.74 -16.19 10.93
C LEU A 53 -19.14 -17.37 10.01
N PRO A 54 -20.36 -17.91 10.15
CA PRO A 54 -20.88 -18.90 9.23
C PRO A 54 -21.04 -18.32 7.81
N ARG A 55 -20.76 -19.14 6.80
CA ARG A 55 -20.74 -18.75 5.36
C ARG A 55 -22.00 -18.02 4.88
N SER A 56 -23.16 -18.27 5.49
CA SER A 56 -24.43 -17.62 5.12
C SER A 56 -24.56 -16.16 5.56
N ARG A 57 -23.84 -15.73 6.61
CA ARG A 57 -23.87 -14.34 7.12
C ARG A 57 -22.56 -13.60 6.90
N GLY A 58 -21.44 -14.32 6.77
CA GLY A 58 -20.10 -13.72 6.64
C GLY A 58 -19.98 -12.76 5.44
N ALA A 59 -20.54 -13.12 4.28
CA ALA A 59 -20.39 -12.31 3.06
C ALA A 59 -20.97 -10.90 3.18
N GLY A 60 -22.21 -10.77 3.70
CA GLY A 60 -22.85 -9.47 3.88
C GLY A 60 -22.16 -8.62 4.94
N VAL A 61 -21.70 -9.23 6.03
CA VAL A 61 -20.96 -8.53 7.09
C VAL A 61 -19.63 -7.99 6.55
N VAL A 62 -18.87 -8.80 5.80
CA VAL A 62 -17.60 -8.37 5.21
C VAL A 62 -17.80 -7.22 4.23
N ALA A 63 -18.85 -7.25 3.40
CA ALA A 63 -19.17 -6.13 2.51
C ALA A 63 -19.45 -4.84 3.30
N MET A 64 -20.21 -4.91 4.40
CA MET A 64 -20.45 -3.76 5.28
C MET A 64 -19.16 -3.26 5.95
N VAL A 65 -18.30 -4.18 6.40
CA VAL A 65 -16.98 -3.84 6.97
C VAL A 65 -16.11 -3.15 5.93
N ALA A 66 -16.12 -3.60 4.67
CA ALA A 66 -15.35 -2.98 3.59
C ALA A 66 -15.85 -1.56 3.31
N VAL A 67 -17.16 -1.35 3.15
CA VAL A 67 -17.74 -0.01 2.92
C VAL A 67 -17.45 0.93 4.09
N THR A 68 -17.63 0.47 5.32
CA THR A 68 -17.34 1.29 6.52
C THR A 68 -15.85 1.58 6.66
N GLY A 69 -14.98 0.63 6.34
CA GLY A 69 -13.52 0.83 6.31
C GLY A 69 -13.10 1.87 5.28
N PHE A 70 -13.61 1.80 4.05
CA PHE A 70 -13.35 2.82 3.04
C PHE A 70 -13.91 4.19 3.41
N ALA A 71 -15.12 4.25 4.00
CA ALA A 71 -15.70 5.50 4.46
C ALA A 71 -14.88 6.14 5.60
N TYR A 72 -14.37 5.33 6.54
CA TYR A 72 -13.52 5.82 7.62
C TYR A 72 -12.15 6.29 7.09
N SER A 73 -11.53 5.51 6.20
CA SER A 73 -10.30 5.89 5.50
C SER A 73 -10.49 7.22 4.76
N LEU A 74 -11.57 7.38 4.01
CA LEU A 74 -11.92 8.62 3.31
C LEU A 74 -12.09 9.79 4.30
N GLY A 75 -12.77 9.55 5.42
CA GLY A 75 -12.97 10.55 6.47
C GLY A 75 -11.66 11.05 7.08
N THR A 76 -10.72 10.13 7.38
CA THR A 76 -9.40 10.52 7.91
C THR A 76 -8.56 11.29 6.89
N ALA A 77 -8.55 10.86 5.62
CA ALA A 77 -7.84 11.57 4.55
C ALA A 77 -8.43 12.97 4.31
N ALA A 78 -9.76 13.08 4.24
CA ALA A 78 -10.45 14.36 4.06
C ALA A 78 -10.25 15.30 5.27
N TYR A 79 -10.30 14.78 6.49
CA TYR A 79 -10.00 15.55 7.69
C TYR A 79 -8.60 16.13 7.64
N ARG A 80 -7.60 15.33 7.29
CA ARG A 80 -6.21 15.78 7.17
C ARG A 80 -6.02 16.81 6.05
N TRP A 81 -6.68 16.60 4.91
CA TRP A 81 -6.69 17.56 3.81
C TRP A 81 -7.20 18.94 4.25
N ILE A 82 -8.36 18.98 4.93
CA ILE A 82 -9.00 20.24 5.35
C ILE A 82 -8.15 20.99 6.38
N ASN A 83 -7.50 20.26 7.29
CA ASN A 83 -6.71 20.85 8.37
C ASN A 83 -5.23 21.09 7.97
N GLY A 84 -4.83 20.74 6.74
CA GLY A 84 -3.44 20.85 6.29
C GLY A 84 -2.46 19.99 7.09
N LEU A 85 -2.93 18.85 7.62
CA LEU A 85 -2.16 17.95 8.48
C LEU A 85 -1.44 16.89 7.63
N GLY A 86 -0.40 17.33 6.93
CA GLY A 86 0.44 16.48 6.08
C GLY A 86 1.93 16.70 6.30
N GLY A 87 2.69 15.62 6.30
CA GLY A 87 4.14 15.66 6.47
C GLY A 87 4.80 14.31 6.17
N PRO A 88 6.14 14.27 6.17
CA PRO A 88 6.89 13.04 6.00
C PRO A 88 6.68 12.11 7.22
N ALA A 89 6.73 10.82 6.96
CA ALA A 89 6.58 9.75 7.94
C ALA A 89 7.69 8.71 7.79
N TYR A 90 7.99 7.97 8.86
CA TYR A 90 8.95 6.85 8.85
C TYR A 90 10.30 7.25 8.27
N HIS A 91 10.89 8.35 8.76
CA HIS A 91 12.15 8.90 8.22
C HIS A 91 12.12 9.22 6.72
N GLY A 92 10.96 9.63 6.20
CA GLY A 92 10.82 10.06 4.81
C GLY A 92 10.65 8.91 3.81
N TYR A 93 10.34 7.69 4.26
CA TYR A 93 9.98 6.58 3.37
C TYR A 93 8.52 6.64 2.90
N ALA A 94 7.67 7.38 3.61
CA ALA A 94 6.32 7.72 3.18
C ALA A 94 6.02 9.20 3.48
N THR A 95 5.03 9.76 2.79
CA THR A 95 4.53 11.11 2.99
C THR A 95 3.01 11.14 3.07
N GLY A 96 2.49 12.04 3.88
CA GLY A 96 1.08 12.37 3.97
C GLY A 96 0.76 13.77 3.43
N ASP A 97 1.55 14.26 2.48
CA ASP A 97 1.35 15.57 1.85
C ASP A 97 0.07 15.64 1.00
N SER A 98 -0.20 16.82 0.43
CA SER A 98 -1.39 17.03 -0.41
C SER A 98 -1.44 16.11 -1.63
N PHE A 99 -0.29 15.71 -2.20
CA PHE A 99 -0.29 14.79 -3.34
C PHE A 99 -0.73 13.39 -2.90
N ALA A 100 -0.15 12.87 -1.81
CA ALA A 100 -0.54 11.59 -1.24
C ALA A 100 -2.01 11.58 -0.81
N LEU A 101 -2.46 12.62 -0.08
CA LEU A 101 -3.85 12.73 0.39
C LEU A 101 -4.87 12.77 -0.77
N PHE A 102 -4.53 13.40 -1.89
CA PHE A 102 -5.39 13.37 -3.08
C PHE A 102 -5.63 11.94 -3.57
N PHE A 103 -4.56 11.15 -3.68
CA PHE A 103 -4.66 9.76 -4.11
C PHE A 103 -5.34 8.87 -3.07
N GLU A 104 -5.11 9.08 -1.77
CA GLU A 104 -5.84 8.39 -0.70
C GLU A 104 -7.36 8.61 -0.82
N ILE A 105 -7.80 9.85 -1.00
CA ILE A 105 -9.22 10.20 -1.20
C ILE A 105 -9.75 9.53 -2.47
N LEU A 106 -9.03 9.65 -3.59
CA LEU A 106 -9.43 9.07 -4.87
C LEU A 106 -9.61 7.55 -4.77
N PHE A 107 -8.63 6.84 -4.23
CA PHE A 107 -8.67 5.38 -4.14
C PHE A 107 -9.69 4.89 -3.12
N ALA A 108 -9.95 5.62 -2.03
CA ALA A 108 -11.03 5.29 -1.11
C ALA A 108 -12.41 5.37 -1.81
N ILE A 109 -12.65 6.41 -2.61
CA ILE A 109 -13.89 6.54 -3.40
C ILE A 109 -14.01 5.39 -4.42
N LEU A 110 -12.94 5.10 -5.15
CA LEU A 110 -12.92 3.99 -6.12
C LEU A 110 -13.13 2.63 -5.44
N GLY A 111 -12.62 2.44 -4.22
CA GLY A 111 -12.88 1.27 -3.38
C GLY A 111 -14.37 1.10 -3.06
N ILE A 112 -15.03 2.17 -2.60
CA ILE A 112 -16.48 2.16 -2.32
C ILE A 112 -17.27 1.80 -3.58
N LEU A 113 -16.95 2.43 -4.71
CA LEU A 113 -17.62 2.17 -5.99
C LEU A 113 -17.42 0.73 -6.45
N THR A 114 -16.20 0.20 -6.30
CA THR A 114 -15.88 -1.17 -6.68
C THR A 114 -16.69 -2.17 -5.86
N VAL A 115 -16.75 -2.00 -4.53
CA VAL A 115 -17.58 -2.84 -3.64
C VAL A 115 -19.06 -2.75 -4.02
N ALA A 116 -19.57 -1.53 -4.27
CA ALA A 116 -20.97 -1.32 -4.63
C ALA A 116 -21.36 -2.01 -5.95
N ILE A 117 -20.47 -2.00 -6.94
CA ILE A 117 -20.69 -2.65 -8.24
C ILE A 117 -20.50 -4.17 -8.14
N SER A 118 -19.50 -4.64 -7.39
CA SER A 118 -19.18 -6.07 -7.29
C SER A 118 -20.22 -6.86 -6.50
N HIS A 119 -20.80 -6.28 -5.45
CA HIS A 119 -21.75 -6.99 -4.58
C HIS A 119 -22.92 -7.66 -5.32
N PRO A 120 -23.74 -6.96 -6.15
CA PRO A 120 -24.83 -7.61 -6.88
C PRO A 120 -24.35 -8.60 -7.94
N TYR A 121 -23.14 -8.42 -8.49
CA TYR A 121 -22.56 -9.34 -9.46
C TYR A 121 -22.15 -10.67 -8.81
N LEU A 122 -21.51 -10.61 -7.65
CA LEU A 122 -21.05 -11.78 -6.91
C LEU A 122 -22.24 -12.59 -6.36
N LEU A 123 -23.28 -11.91 -5.86
CA LEU A 123 -24.53 -12.54 -5.40
C LEU A 123 -25.18 -13.36 -6.52
N LYS A 124 -25.31 -12.76 -7.71
CA LYS A 124 -25.92 -13.42 -8.88
C LYS A 124 -25.14 -14.65 -9.35
N ARG A 125 -23.83 -14.67 -9.15
CA ARG A 125 -22.96 -15.80 -9.53
C ARG A 125 -22.73 -16.81 -8.40
N GLY A 126 -23.27 -16.57 -7.20
CA GLY A 126 -23.07 -17.45 -6.05
C GLY A 126 -21.60 -17.56 -5.62
N LEU A 127 -20.82 -16.51 -5.82
CA LEU A 127 -19.38 -16.49 -5.52
C LEU A 127 -19.13 -16.07 -4.06
N ARG A 128 -17.93 -16.34 -3.55
CA ARG A 128 -17.55 -16.04 -2.16
C ARG A 128 -17.25 -14.56 -1.97
N GLU A 129 -18.26 -13.75 -1.69
CA GLU A 129 -18.11 -12.28 -1.77
C GLU A 129 -17.15 -11.70 -0.73
N GLY A 130 -17.04 -12.32 0.45
CA GLY A 130 -16.13 -11.85 1.52
C GLY A 130 -14.68 -11.78 1.05
N GLU A 131 -14.16 -12.92 0.58
CA GLU A 131 -12.79 -13.03 0.05
C GLU A 131 -12.53 -12.00 -1.07
N PHE A 132 -13.52 -11.75 -1.95
CA PHE A 132 -13.36 -10.75 -3.00
C PHE A 132 -13.21 -9.34 -2.45
N HIS A 133 -14.07 -8.92 -1.52
CA HIS A 133 -14.00 -7.56 -0.95
C HIS A 133 -12.70 -7.35 -0.15
N ILE A 134 -12.20 -8.37 0.55
CA ILE A 134 -10.89 -8.32 1.23
C ILE A 134 -9.75 -8.10 0.22
N LEU A 135 -9.78 -8.79 -0.93
CA LEU A 135 -8.79 -8.58 -2.00
C LEU A 135 -8.88 -7.15 -2.57
N ILE A 136 -10.07 -6.59 -2.72
CA ILE A 136 -10.24 -5.19 -3.15
C ILE A 136 -9.68 -4.21 -2.10
N MET A 137 -9.89 -4.46 -0.81
CA MET A 137 -9.28 -3.66 0.25
C MET A 137 -7.75 -3.72 0.18
N ALA A 138 -7.16 -4.92 0.02
CA ALA A 138 -5.72 -5.08 -0.13
C ALA A 138 -5.17 -4.34 -1.38
N ALA A 139 -5.86 -4.42 -2.51
CA ALA A 139 -5.49 -3.72 -3.73
C ALA A 139 -5.49 -2.19 -3.53
N VAL A 140 -6.53 -1.64 -2.90
CA VAL A 140 -6.63 -0.21 -2.62
C VAL A 140 -5.57 0.25 -1.62
N ILE A 141 -5.29 -0.55 -0.58
CA ILE A 141 -4.19 -0.27 0.37
C ILE A 141 -2.86 -0.18 -0.40
N GLY A 142 -2.57 -1.11 -1.30
CA GLY A 142 -1.37 -1.05 -2.15
C GLY A 142 -1.27 0.23 -2.98
N MET A 143 -2.38 0.66 -3.58
CA MET A 143 -2.44 1.91 -4.35
C MET A 143 -2.26 3.17 -3.48
N MET A 144 -2.79 3.18 -2.26
CA MET A 144 -2.57 4.29 -1.31
C MET A 144 -1.11 4.33 -0.81
N VAL A 145 -0.51 3.17 -0.53
CA VAL A 145 0.93 3.06 -0.20
C VAL A 145 1.78 3.59 -1.35
N LEU A 146 1.41 3.27 -2.61
CA LEU A 146 2.07 3.80 -3.78
C LEU A 146 1.95 5.33 -3.89
N GLY A 147 0.75 5.88 -3.64
CA GLY A 147 0.52 7.33 -3.65
C GLY A 147 1.28 8.12 -2.57
N SER A 148 1.61 7.45 -1.45
CA SER A 148 2.38 8.02 -0.34
C SER A 148 3.88 7.72 -0.41
N ALA A 149 4.35 7.01 -1.45
CA ALA A 149 5.71 6.52 -1.52
C ALA A 149 6.73 7.62 -1.87
N THR A 150 7.74 7.78 -1.02
CA THR A 150 8.89 8.69 -1.22
C THR A 150 10.22 7.94 -1.33
N SER A 151 10.18 6.61 -1.30
CA SER A 151 11.34 5.75 -1.54
C SER A 151 11.05 4.70 -2.62
N LEU A 152 12.08 4.27 -3.35
CA LEU A 152 11.99 3.19 -4.34
C LEU A 152 11.44 1.89 -3.72
N VAL A 153 11.78 1.62 -2.45
CA VAL A 153 11.30 0.43 -1.72
C VAL A 153 9.80 0.54 -1.45
N THR A 154 9.31 1.70 -1.02
CA THR A 154 7.87 1.93 -0.77
C THR A 154 7.07 1.87 -2.07
N VAL A 155 7.62 2.40 -3.18
CA VAL A 155 7.01 2.29 -4.52
C VAL A 155 6.85 0.83 -4.90
N PHE A 156 7.91 0.02 -4.78
CA PHE A 156 7.87 -1.40 -5.11
C PHE A 156 6.86 -2.15 -4.23
N LEU A 157 6.84 -1.87 -2.92
CA LEU A 157 5.90 -2.50 -1.99
C LEU A 157 4.44 -2.19 -2.33
N GLY A 158 4.11 -0.94 -2.68
CA GLY A 158 2.77 -0.55 -3.10
C GLY A 158 2.34 -1.25 -4.39
N LEU A 159 3.24 -1.32 -5.37
CA LEU A 159 3.00 -2.02 -6.65
C LEU A 159 2.79 -3.52 -6.44
N GLU A 160 3.62 -4.18 -5.65
CA GLU A 160 3.51 -5.63 -5.39
C GLU A 160 2.25 -5.99 -4.58
N LEU A 161 1.91 -5.20 -3.57
CA LEU A 161 0.69 -5.44 -2.79
C LEU A 161 -0.56 -5.31 -3.69
N PHE A 162 -0.60 -4.28 -4.54
CA PHE A 162 -1.67 -4.09 -5.51
C PHE A 162 -1.71 -5.23 -6.54
N SER A 163 -0.56 -5.61 -7.09
CA SER A 163 -0.46 -6.59 -8.16
C SER A 163 -0.87 -7.99 -7.70
N ILE A 164 -0.38 -8.45 -6.54
CA ILE A 164 -0.73 -9.75 -5.97
C ILE A 164 -2.24 -9.84 -5.70
N ALA A 165 -2.84 -8.78 -5.14
CA ALA A 165 -4.28 -8.72 -4.92
C ALA A 165 -5.06 -8.85 -6.24
N LEU A 166 -4.61 -8.17 -7.30
CA LEU A 166 -5.22 -8.26 -8.63
C LEU A 166 -5.03 -9.64 -9.28
N TYR A 167 -3.86 -10.25 -9.17
CA TYR A 167 -3.62 -11.59 -9.75
C TYR A 167 -4.59 -12.62 -9.17
N ILE A 168 -4.83 -12.55 -7.86
CA ILE A 168 -5.79 -13.42 -7.18
C ILE A 168 -7.23 -13.06 -7.62
N ALA A 169 -7.56 -11.77 -7.73
CA ALA A 169 -8.88 -11.32 -8.17
C ALA A 169 -9.21 -11.71 -9.63
N CYS A 170 -8.24 -11.72 -10.54
CA CYS A 170 -8.43 -12.19 -11.91
C CYS A 170 -8.79 -13.69 -11.98
N GLY A 171 -8.23 -14.49 -11.06
CA GLY A 171 -8.44 -15.93 -10.96
C GLY A 171 -9.57 -16.34 -10.02
N PHE A 172 -10.43 -15.39 -9.64
CA PHE A 172 -11.37 -15.60 -8.54
C PHE A 172 -12.37 -16.74 -8.79
N ILE A 173 -12.78 -16.95 -10.05
CA ILE A 173 -13.72 -18.01 -10.42
C ILE A 173 -12.93 -19.31 -10.69
N ARG A 174 -12.72 -20.09 -9.63
CA ARG A 174 -11.90 -21.32 -9.67
C ARG A 174 -12.39 -22.39 -10.64
N ALA A 175 -13.70 -22.44 -10.88
CA ALA A 175 -14.31 -23.43 -11.79
C ALA A 175 -14.22 -23.03 -13.27
N ASP A 176 -13.84 -21.80 -13.59
CA ASP A 176 -13.74 -21.30 -14.96
C ASP A 176 -12.28 -21.30 -15.42
N SER A 177 -11.95 -22.19 -16.36
CA SER A 177 -10.60 -22.30 -16.93
C SER A 177 -10.13 -20.99 -17.57
N ARG A 178 -11.05 -20.15 -18.09
CA ARG A 178 -10.70 -18.85 -18.66
C ARG A 178 -10.23 -17.86 -17.58
N SER A 179 -10.84 -17.90 -16.39
CA SER A 179 -10.41 -17.10 -15.24
C SER A 179 -9.03 -17.56 -14.76
N GLN A 180 -8.78 -18.87 -14.71
CA GLN A 180 -7.47 -19.42 -14.32
C GLN A 180 -6.37 -19.07 -15.33
N GLU A 181 -6.65 -19.19 -16.63
CA GLU A 181 -5.71 -18.81 -17.69
C GLU A 181 -5.42 -17.30 -17.66
N ALA A 182 -6.45 -16.47 -17.44
CA ALA A 182 -6.27 -15.02 -17.31
C ALA A 182 -5.38 -14.65 -16.12
N ALA A 183 -5.60 -15.27 -14.95
CA ALA A 183 -4.77 -15.06 -13.76
C ALA A 183 -3.32 -15.46 -13.99
N ALA A 184 -3.08 -16.62 -14.61
CA ALA A 184 -1.74 -17.08 -14.95
C ALA A 184 -1.04 -16.11 -15.92
N LYS A 185 -1.74 -15.62 -16.95
CA LYS A 185 -1.19 -14.62 -17.88
C LYS A 185 -0.87 -13.30 -17.17
N TYR A 186 -1.76 -12.80 -16.33
CA TYR A 186 -1.55 -11.57 -15.56
C TYR A 186 -0.37 -11.68 -14.59
N LEU A 187 -0.27 -12.80 -13.87
CA LEU A 187 0.83 -13.08 -12.96
C LEU A 187 2.18 -13.17 -13.70
N LEU A 188 2.24 -13.88 -14.83
CA LEU A 188 3.49 -14.06 -15.57
C LEU A 188 3.98 -12.75 -16.22
N VAL A 189 3.08 -12.02 -16.88
CA VAL A 189 3.42 -10.73 -17.52
C VAL A 189 3.77 -9.70 -16.45
N GLY A 190 2.99 -9.67 -15.36
CA GLY A 190 3.20 -8.76 -14.25
C GLY A 190 4.50 -9.04 -13.48
N GLY A 191 4.77 -10.29 -13.13
CA GLY A 191 6.02 -10.68 -12.45
C GLY A 191 7.27 -10.39 -13.29
N PHE A 192 7.19 -10.54 -14.61
CA PHE A 192 8.27 -10.14 -15.51
C PHE A 192 8.46 -8.62 -15.52
N ALA A 193 7.38 -7.83 -15.56
CA ALA A 193 7.45 -6.37 -15.44
C ALA A 193 8.03 -5.94 -14.09
N SER A 194 7.62 -6.56 -12.98
CA SER A 194 8.16 -6.32 -11.64
C SER A 194 9.66 -6.61 -11.57
N ALA A 195 10.15 -7.66 -12.24
CA ALA A 195 11.58 -7.94 -12.31
C ALA A 195 12.36 -6.82 -13.01
N PHE A 196 11.83 -6.25 -14.10
CA PHE A 196 12.44 -5.08 -14.74
C PHE A 196 12.41 -3.83 -13.87
N VAL A 197 11.29 -3.57 -13.19
CA VAL A 197 11.17 -2.43 -12.27
C VAL A 197 12.20 -2.57 -11.15
N LEU A 198 12.29 -3.74 -10.52
CA LEU A 198 13.24 -4.00 -9.43
C LEU A 198 14.69 -3.91 -9.92
N TYR A 199 15.00 -4.43 -11.11
CA TYR A 199 16.32 -4.29 -11.72
C TYR A 199 16.66 -2.82 -12.01
N GLY A 200 15.71 -2.04 -12.53
CA GLY A 200 15.88 -0.60 -12.73
C GLY A 200 16.12 0.14 -11.41
N MET A 201 15.35 -0.17 -10.37
CA MET A 201 15.56 0.39 -9.03
C MET A 201 16.94 0.02 -8.46
N ALA A 202 17.41 -1.20 -8.69
CA ALA A 202 18.74 -1.64 -8.26
C ALA A 202 19.86 -0.88 -8.98
N LEU A 203 19.71 -0.59 -10.29
CA LEU A 203 20.66 0.24 -11.03
C LEU A 203 20.67 1.70 -10.55
N VAL A 204 19.48 2.28 -10.31
CA VAL A 204 19.37 3.63 -9.75
C VAL A 204 20.03 3.70 -8.38
N TYR A 205 19.71 2.75 -7.49
CA TYR A 205 20.35 2.64 -6.18
C TYR A 205 21.87 2.44 -6.28
N GLY A 206 22.33 1.61 -7.21
CA GLY A 206 23.76 1.40 -7.45
C GLY A 206 24.50 2.66 -7.90
N ALA A 207 23.80 3.58 -8.57
CA ALA A 207 24.36 4.87 -8.99
C ALA A 207 24.25 5.97 -7.92
N SER A 208 23.14 6.03 -7.17
CA SER A 208 22.85 7.10 -6.21
C SER A 208 23.29 6.79 -4.77
N GLY A 209 23.40 5.52 -4.40
CA GLY A 209 23.67 5.08 -3.02
C GLY A 209 22.49 5.24 -2.04
N THR A 210 21.31 5.68 -2.51
CA THR A 210 20.12 5.91 -1.67
C THR A 210 18.84 5.42 -2.36
N THR A 211 17.86 5.02 -1.55
CA THR A 211 16.53 4.63 -2.03
C THR A 211 15.51 5.76 -1.92
N LEU A 212 15.85 6.87 -1.27
CA LEU A 212 14.97 8.02 -1.12
C LEU A 212 14.92 8.80 -2.44
N ILE A 213 13.72 8.97 -2.98
CA ILE A 213 13.50 9.62 -4.27
C ILE A 213 13.97 11.09 -4.25
N PRO A 214 13.72 11.89 -3.19
CA PRO A 214 14.21 13.27 -3.12
C PRO A 214 15.73 13.37 -3.23
N ASP A 215 16.46 12.41 -2.65
CA ASP A 215 17.93 12.42 -2.59
C ASP A 215 18.58 11.88 -3.88
N ILE A 216 17.84 11.14 -4.71
CA ILE A 216 18.32 10.68 -6.03
C ILE A 216 18.40 11.85 -7.04
N ALA A 217 17.58 12.87 -6.86
CA ALA A 217 17.47 14.00 -7.80
C ALA A 217 18.55 15.07 -7.62
N THR A 218 19.37 14.97 -6.58
CA THR A 218 20.44 15.92 -6.20
C THR A 218 21.81 15.38 -6.53
#